data_AF-A0AAV0VZU1-F1
#
_entry.id   AF-A0AAV0VZU1-F1
#
_cell.length_a   1.000
_cell.length_b   1.000
_cell.length_c   1.000
_cell.angle_alpha   90.00
_cell.angle_beta   90.00
_cell.angle_gamma   90.00
#
_symmetry.space_group_name_H-M   'P 1'
#
loop_
_entity.id
_entity.type
_entity.pdbx_description
1 polymer ?
#
loop_
_entity_poly.entity_id
_entity_poly.type
_entity_poly.pdbx_seq_one_letter_code
_entity_poly.pdbx_strand_id
1 'polypeptide(L)'
;MSIAEFLDGFPSYDKRNFSSFTKKSCGNKSSSVYITTKDIPSEQTIANGNPLELLQSLHKKWDVKNLSKKRALVETDEEPSTSRKRPRVI
;
A
#
# COMPACT_ATOMS: atom_id res chain seq x y z
N MET A 1 11.92 13.77 -43.33
CA MET A 1 12.17 14.01 -41.90
C MET A 1 13.49 13.38 -41.54
N SER A 2 14.41 14.17 -40.97
CA SER A 2 15.70 13.65 -40.51
C SER A 2 15.61 13.14 -39.08
N ILE A 3 16.54 12.29 -38.66
CA ILE A 3 16.64 11.83 -37.27
C ILE A 3 16.85 13.03 -36.33
N ALA A 4 17.59 14.06 -36.75
CA ALA A 4 17.82 15.25 -35.92
C ALA A 4 16.53 16.04 -35.65
N GLU A 5 15.65 16.17 -36.64
CA GLU A 5 14.32 16.80 -36.48
C GLU A 5 13.42 16.00 -35.53
N PHE A 6 13.52 14.67 -35.57
CA PHE A 6 12.79 13.80 -34.64
C PHE A 6 13.31 13.90 -33.20
N LEU A 7 14.60 14.17 -33.03
CA LEU A 7 15.22 14.31 -31.71
C LEU A 7 15.21 15.74 -31.16
N ASP A 8 14.66 16.70 -31.90
CA ASP A 8 14.54 18.08 -31.42
C ASP A 8 13.44 18.18 -30.34
N GLY A 9 13.69 18.98 -29.30
CA GLY A 9 12.73 19.20 -28.21
C GLY A 9 12.65 18.12 -27.12
N PHE A 10 13.58 17.17 -27.03
CA PHE A 10 13.63 16.27 -25.87
C PHE A 10 13.77 17.01 -24.54
N PRO A 11 13.18 16.48 -23.45
CA PRO A 11 13.28 17.11 -22.14
C PRO A 11 14.73 17.11 -21.67
N SER A 12 15.19 18.30 -21.27
CA SER A 12 16.48 18.50 -20.63
C SER A 12 16.23 19.08 -19.24
N TYR A 13 16.52 18.28 -18.21
CA TYR A 13 16.44 18.75 -16.82
C TYR A 13 17.54 19.77 -16.52
N ASP A 14 18.76 19.52 -17.01
CA ASP A 14 19.87 20.48 -17.00
C ASP A 14 20.73 20.29 -18.27
N LYS A 15 20.93 21.39 -19.00
CA LYS A 15 21.74 21.44 -20.23
C LYS A 15 23.22 21.13 -19.96
N ARG A 16 23.69 21.27 -18.72
CA ARG A 16 25.07 21.03 -18.30
C ARG A 16 25.40 19.56 -18.07
N ASN A 17 24.39 18.71 -17.82
CA ASN A 17 24.58 17.30 -17.44
C ASN A 17 25.44 16.50 -18.43
N PHE A 18 25.35 16.84 -19.72
CA PHE A 18 26.07 16.13 -20.79
C PHE A 18 26.98 17.05 -21.62
N SER A 19 27.07 18.35 -21.30
CA SER A 19 27.85 19.31 -22.10
C SER A 19 29.36 19.07 -22.01
N SER A 20 29.85 18.48 -20.91
CA SER A 20 31.27 18.18 -20.68
C SER A 20 31.52 16.68 -20.50
N PHE A 21 30.75 15.83 -21.17
CA PHE A 21 30.94 14.38 -21.10
C PHE A 21 32.32 14.00 -21.64
N THR A 22 33.20 13.52 -20.76
CA THR A 22 34.51 13.00 -21.15
C THR A 22 34.47 11.48 -21.21
N LYS A 23 34.81 10.89 -22.36
CA LYS A 23 35.05 9.44 -22.53
C LYS A 23 36.37 9.02 -21.86
N LYS A 24 36.59 9.42 -20.60
CA LYS A 24 37.80 9.05 -19.86
C LYS A 24 37.77 7.54 -19.59
N SER A 25 38.51 6.81 -20.41
CA SER A 25 38.97 5.44 -20.26
C SER A 25 37.95 4.47 -19.66
N CYS A 26 37.27 3.71 -20.52
CA CYS A 26 36.39 2.59 -20.20
C CYS A 26 37.14 1.39 -19.56
N GLY A 27 38.11 1.64 -18.68
CA GLY A 27 38.66 0.63 -17.79
C GLY A 27 37.82 0.58 -16.53
N ASN A 28 36.71 -0.16 -16.58
CA ASN A 28 36.03 -0.81 -15.45
C ASN A 28 36.08 -0.06 -14.10
N LYS A 29 35.70 1.22 -14.06
CA LYS A 29 35.43 1.87 -12.77
C LYS A 29 34.08 1.36 -12.28
N SER A 30 34.06 0.21 -11.64
CA SER A 30 32.88 -0.23 -10.90
C SER A 30 32.49 0.87 -9.92
N SER A 31 31.21 1.22 -9.88
CA SER A 31 30.69 2.12 -8.84
C SER A 31 31.11 1.59 -7.48
N SER A 32 31.51 2.47 -6.58
CA SER A 32 31.88 2.08 -5.21
C SER A 32 30.70 1.39 -4.53
N VAL A 33 30.96 0.25 -3.88
CA VAL A 33 29.95 -0.46 -3.11
C VAL A 33 29.62 0.33 -1.85
N TYR A 34 28.34 0.60 -1.62
CA TYR A 34 27.89 1.23 -0.39
C TYR A 34 27.87 0.19 0.75
N ILE A 35 28.69 0.39 1.77
CA ILE A 35 28.75 -0.43 2.97
C ILE A 35 28.19 0.39 4.13
N THR A 36 27.08 -0.07 4.71
CA THR A 36 26.48 0.58 5.89
C THR A 36 27.29 0.26 7.14
N THR A 37 27.74 1.29 7.85
CA THR A 37 28.48 1.15 9.13
C THR A 37 27.65 1.54 10.34
N LYS A 38 26.45 2.08 10.11
CA LYS A 38 25.53 2.54 11.14
C LYS A 38 24.24 1.75 11.03
N ASP A 39 23.73 1.32 12.17
CA ASP A 39 22.41 0.71 12.27
C ASP A 39 21.39 1.83 12.46
N ILE A 40 20.58 2.07 11.43
CA ILE A 40 19.52 3.08 11.44
C ILE A 40 18.20 2.31 11.48
N PRO A 41 17.41 2.42 12.56
CA PRO A 41 16.16 1.67 12.68
C PRO A 41 15.15 2.15 11.63
N SER A 42 14.42 1.21 11.03
CA SER A 42 13.31 1.54 10.13
C SER A 42 12.14 2.10 10.94
N GLU A 43 11.55 3.21 10.48
CA GLU A 43 10.38 3.83 11.11
C GLU A 43 9.12 2.96 10.97
N GLN A 44 9.00 2.21 9.87
CA GLN A 44 7.85 1.38 9.58
C GLN A 44 8.29 -0.02 9.12
N THR A 45 7.48 -1.03 9.44
CA THR A 45 7.69 -2.42 9.00
C THR A 45 6.53 -2.86 8.11
N ILE A 46 6.84 -3.57 7.02
CA ILE A 46 5.82 -4.14 6.14
C ILE A 46 5.25 -5.36 6.86
N ALA A 47 4.04 -5.22 7.40
CA ALA A 47 3.31 -6.32 7.99
C ALA A 47 2.49 -7.03 6.90
N ASN A 48 2.89 -8.26 6.55
CA ASN A 48 2.07 -9.13 5.73
C ASN A 48 1.00 -9.79 6.62
N GLY A 49 -0.25 -9.77 6.17
CA GLY A 49 -1.31 -10.53 6.82
C GLY A 49 -1.09 -12.02 6.60
N ASN A 50 -1.15 -12.83 7.68
CA ASN A 50 -1.16 -14.29 7.59
C ASN A 50 -2.56 -14.91 7.81
N PRO A 51 -3.67 -14.46 7.20
CA PRO A 51 -4.88 -15.25 7.22
C PRO A 51 -4.79 -16.33 6.14
N LEU A 52 -5.18 -17.56 6.48
CA LEU A 52 -5.47 -18.58 5.46
C LEU A 52 -6.52 -17.98 4.52
N GLU A 53 -6.20 -17.87 3.22
CA GLU A 53 -7.05 -17.19 2.22
C GLU A 53 -8.51 -17.69 2.26
N LEU A 54 -8.68 -18.99 2.53
CA LEU A 54 -9.98 -19.62 2.73
C LEU A 54 -10.72 -19.06 3.96
N LEU A 55 -10.05 -18.93 5.11
CA LEU A 55 -10.66 -18.41 6.34
C LEU A 55 -11.06 -16.93 6.17
N GLN A 56 -10.19 -16.13 5.54
CA GLN A 56 -10.51 -14.74 5.22
C GLN A 56 -11.75 -14.64 4.32
N SER A 57 -11.82 -15.48 3.28
CA SER A 57 -12.95 -15.53 2.35
C SER A 57 -14.26 -15.94 3.05
N LEU A 58 -14.20 -16.94 3.94
CA LEU A 58 -15.37 -17.39 4.71
C LEU A 58 -15.87 -16.33 5.68
N HIS A 59 -14.97 -15.69 6.44
CA HIS A 59 -15.33 -14.57 7.32
C HIS A 59 -15.97 -13.42 6.53
N LYS A 60 -15.37 -13.03 5.39
CA LYS A 60 -15.93 -11.98 4.53
C LYS A 60 -17.35 -12.31 4.05
N LYS A 61 -17.59 -13.56 3.62
CA LYS A 61 -18.94 -14.01 3.21
C LYS A 61 -19.94 -13.97 4.38
N TRP A 62 -19.51 -14.39 5.57
CA TRP A 62 -20.33 -14.37 6.77
C TRP A 62 -20.65 -12.93 7.21
N ASP A 63 -19.68 -12.02 7.21
CA ASP A 63 -19.85 -10.62 7.57
C ASP A 63 -20.87 -9.94 6.67
N VAL A 64 -20.74 -10.11 5.34
CA VAL A 64 -21.70 -9.56 4.37
C VAL A 64 -23.11 -10.08 4.62
N LYS A 65 -23.27 -11.38 4.90
CA LYS A 65 -24.58 -12.01 5.14
C LYS A 65 -25.24 -11.55 6.46
N ASN A 66 -24.45 -11.23 7.48
CA ASN A 66 -24.97 -10.85 8.79
C ASN A 66 -25.05 -9.32 8.99
N LEU A 67 -24.37 -8.52 8.16
CA LEU A 67 -24.51 -7.07 8.13
C LEU A 67 -25.93 -6.62 7.76
N SER A 68 -26.61 -7.37 6.89
CA SER A 68 -28.00 -7.11 6.47
C SER A 68 -29.01 -7.38 7.60
N LYS A 69 -28.73 -8.36 8.46
CA LYS A 69 -29.64 -8.73 9.56
C LYS A 69 -29.68 -7.68 10.67
N LYS A 70 -28.57 -6.98 10.90
CA LYS A 70 -28.51 -5.88 11.88
C LYS A 70 -29.20 -4.60 11.39
N ARG A 71 -29.39 -4.42 10.07
CA ARG A 71 -30.12 -3.29 9.48
C ARG A 71 -31.63 -3.56 9.30
N ALA A 72 -32.04 -4.82 9.14
CA ALA A 72 -33.44 -5.19 8.98
C ALA A 72 -34.23 -5.28 10.29
N LEU A 73 -33.56 -5.46 11.44
CA LEU A 73 -34.21 -5.54 12.76
C LEU A 73 -34.76 -4.19 13.27
N VAL A 74 -34.81 -3.14 12.45
CA VAL A 74 -35.30 -1.82 12.86
C VAL A 74 -36.73 -1.54 12.38
N GLU A 75 -37.29 -2.29 11.41
CA GLU A 75 -38.59 -1.94 10.80
C GLU A 75 -39.75 -2.92 11.06
N THR A 76 -39.60 -3.92 11.92
CA THR A 76 -40.75 -4.77 12.25
C THR A 76 -40.64 -5.34 13.67
N ASP A 77 -41.20 -4.63 14.65
CA ASP A 77 -41.99 -5.28 15.71
C ASP A 77 -42.77 -4.23 16.51
N GLU A 78 -44.08 -4.16 16.25
CA GLU A 78 -45.06 -3.59 17.17
C GLU A 78 -45.32 -4.63 18.29
N GLU A 79 -44.69 -4.41 19.46
CA GLU A 79 -45.13 -4.79 20.83
C GLU A 79 -45.34 -6.30 21.22
N PRO A 80 -45.34 -6.66 22.52
CA PRO A 80 -44.35 -6.36 23.55
C PRO A 80 -43.97 -7.59 24.41
N SER A 81 -42.85 -7.45 25.16
CA SER A 81 -42.52 -8.19 26.40
C SER A 81 -42.27 -9.71 26.25
N THR A 82 -41.08 -10.23 26.52
CA THR A 82 -40.60 -10.47 27.88
C THR A 82 -39.13 -10.87 27.86
N SER A 83 -38.22 -9.96 28.21
CA SER A 83 -36.95 -10.34 28.85
C SER A 83 -36.34 -9.11 29.50
N ARG A 84 -36.83 -8.78 30.70
CA ARG A 84 -36.24 -7.73 31.53
C ARG A 84 -34.82 -8.16 31.89
N LYS A 85 -33.82 -7.60 31.20
CA LYS A 85 -32.41 -7.66 31.63
C LYS A 85 -32.30 -6.89 32.95
N ARG A 86 -31.90 -7.58 34.02
CA ARG A 86 -31.65 -6.94 35.32
C ARG A 86 -30.40 -6.07 35.23
N PRO A 87 -30.39 -4.85 35.78
CA PRO A 87 -29.23 -3.98 35.77
C PRO A 87 -28.14 -4.57 36.68
N ARG A 88 -26.89 -4.50 36.23
CA ARG A 88 -25.72 -4.88 37.02
C ARG A 88 -25.48 -3.79 38.06
N VAL A 89 -25.64 -4.14 39.33
CA VAL A 89 -25.27 -3.28 40.46
C VAL A 89 -23.74 -3.13 40.46
N ILE A 90 -23.28 -1.89 40.59
CA ILE A 90 -21.87 -1.49 40.71
C ILE A 90 -21.34 -1.91 42.07
#